data_AF-A0A9D8FJN6-F1
#
_entry.id   AF-A0A9D8FJN6-F1
#
_cell.length_a   1.000
_cell.length_b   1.000
_cell.length_c   1.000
_cell.angle_alpha   90.00
_cell.angle_beta   90.00
_cell.angle_gamma   90.00
#
_symmetry.space_group_name_H-M   'P 1'
#
loop_
_entity.id
_entity.type
_entity.pdbx_description
1 polymer ?
#
loop_
_entity_poly.entity_id
_entity_poly.type
_entity_poly.pdbx_seq_one_letter_code
_entity_poly.pdbx_strand_id
1 'polypeptide(L)'
;MMDFIRDYGLILILFILPVIFVIQPLFLPMIAKKNIQVDVTSLKRKKLLIYRQIKELEMEFDIGNINEQDFSSGRADLKREVSEVIAQLNSL
;
A
#
# COMPACT_ATOMS: atom_id res chain seq x y z
N MET A 1 52.16 -11.67 -10.58
CA MET A 1 50.76 -11.24 -10.31
C MET A 1 49.79 -12.42 -10.41
N MET A 2 49.91 -13.26 -11.44
CA MET A 2 49.09 -14.46 -11.61
C MET A 2 49.31 -15.55 -10.54
N ASP A 3 50.52 -15.63 -9.99
CA ASP A 3 50.87 -16.59 -8.93
C ASP A 3 50.21 -16.22 -7.59
N PHE A 4 50.11 -14.93 -7.29
CA PHE A 4 49.43 -14.44 -6.07
C PHE A 4 47.94 -14.78 -6.07
N ILE A 5 47.28 -14.68 -7.22
CA ILE A 5 45.87 -15.05 -7.37
C ILE A 5 45.70 -16.58 -7.27
N ARG A 6 46.69 -17.36 -7.77
CA ARG A 6 46.67 -18.82 -7.68
C ARG A 6 46.83 -19.31 -6.24
N ASP A 7 47.75 -18.71 -5.49
CA ASP A 7 48.10 -19.16 -4.15
C ASP A 7 47.17 -18.60 -3.06
N TYR A 8 46.65 -17.37 -3.25
CA TYR A 8 45.82 -16.67 -2.26
C TYR A 8 44.38 -16.41 -2.70
N GLY A 9 43.99 -16.85 -3.90
CA GLY A 9 42.66 -16.58 -4.46
C GLY A 9 41.51 -17.06 -3.59
N LEU A 10 41.62 -18.24 -2.98
CA LEU A 10 40.59 -18.77 -2.08
C LEU A 10 40.42 -17.90 -0.82
N ILE A 11 41.52 -17.46 -0.23
CA ILE A 11 41.52 -16.59 0.95
C ILE A 11 40.87 -15.25 0.62
N LEU A 12 41.20 -14.71 -0.56
CA LEU A 12 40.68 -13.44 -1.04
C LEU A 12 39.17 -13.52 -1.31
N ILE A 13 38.67 -14.61 -1.92
CA ILE A 13 37.24 -14.84 -2.13
C ILE A 13 36.49 -14.96 -0.79
N LEU A 14 36.99 -15.76 0.15
CA LEU A 14 36.37 -15.91 1.47
C LEU A 14 36.31 -14.61 2.26
N PHE A 15 37.24 -13.69 2.02
CA PHE A 15 37.27 -12.38 2.65
C PHE A 15 36.32 -11.37 1.99
N ILE A 16 36.25 -11.35 0.65
CA ILE A 16 35.43 -10.39 -0.10
C ILE A 16 33.95 -10.78 -0.12
N LEU A 17 33.63 -12.08 -0.18
CA LEU A 17 32.26 -12.58 -0.27
C LEU A 17 31.34 -12.10 0.88
N PRO A 18 31.73 -12.17 2.17
CA PRO A 18 30.92 -11.63 3.25
C PRO A 18 30.79 -10.09 3.19
N VAL A 19 31.83 -9.39 2.73
CA VAL A 19 31.79 -7.91 2.57
C VAL A 19 30.75 -7.52 1.53
N ILE A 20 30.71 -8.21 0.39
CA ILE A 20 29.68 -8.00 -0.64
C ILE A 20 28.29 -8.31 -0.06
N PHE A 21 28.14 -9.38 0.71
CA PHE A 21 26.85 -9.75 1.31
C PHE A 21 26.33 -8.69 2.30
N VAL A 22 27.21 -8.04 3.07
CA VAL A 22 26.85 -6.93 3.96
C VAL A 22 26.46 -5.67 3.18
N ILE A 23 27.11 -5.42 2.04
CA ILE A 23 26.86 -4.24 1.20
C ILE A 23 25.64 -4.42 0.29
N GLN A 24 25.36 -5.65 -0.16
CA GLN A 24 24.24 -6.02 -1.01
C GLN A 24 22.88 -5.44 -0.58
N PRO A 25 22.46 -5.50 0.70
CA PRO A 25 21.17 -4.95 1.12
C PRO A 25 21.07 -3.42 0.98
N LEU A 26 22.19 -2.70 0.95
CA LEU A 26 22.20 -1.23 0.79
C LEU A 26 21.79 -0.81 -0.62
N PHE A 27 22.00 -1.68 -1.60
CA PHE A 27 21.65 -1.47 -3.01
C PHE A 27 20.40 -2.23 -3.44
N LEU A 28 19.79 -3.01 -2.55
CA LEU A 28 18.48 -3.59 -2.84
C LEU A 28 17.46 -2.45 -2.85
N PRO A 29 16.79 -2.15 -3.98
CA PRO A 29 15.64 -1.27 -3.94
C PRO A 29 14.64 -1.90 -2.97
N MET A 30 14.27 -1.12 -1.95
CA MET A 30 13.23 -1.49 -0.98
C MET A 30 12.08 -2.14 -1.74
N ILE A 31 11.78 -3.40 -1.44
CA ILE A 31 10.83 -4.23 -2.20
C ILE A 31 9.46 -3.54 -2.20
N ALA A 32 9.24 -2.63 -3.13
CA ALA A 32 8.04 -1.81 -3.25
C ALA A 32 6.82 -2.65 -3.64
N LYS A 33 7.03 -3.90 -4.04
CA LYS A 33 5.97 -4.85 -4.38
C LYS A 33 5.08 -5.26 -3.20
N LYS A 34 5.56 -5.18 -1.95
CA LYS A 34 4.70 -5.43 -0.78
C LYS A 34 3.75 -4.26 -0.51
N ASN A 35 4.12 -3.04 -0.89
CA ASN A 35 3.31 -1.85 -0.64
C ASN A 35 2.05 -1.83 -1.51
N ILE A 36 2.17 -2.18 -2.80
CA ILE A 36 1.04 -2.17 -3.75
C ILE A 36 -0.08 -3.14 -3.32
N GLN A 37 0.25 -4.38 -2.93
CA GLN A 37 -0.78 -5.33 -2.49
C GLN A 37 -1.43 -4.90 -1.16
N VAL A 38 -0.65 -4.39 -0.21
CA VAL A 38 -1.19 -3.86 1.05
C VAL A 38 -2.11 -2.67 0.78
N ASP A 39 -1.71 -1.78 -0.13
CA ASP A 39 -2.44 -0.57 -0.49
C ASP A 39 -3.79 -0.89 -1.18
N VAL A 40 -3.79 -1.81 -2.15
CA VAL A 40 -5.04 -2.28 -2.79
C VAL A 40 -5.99 -2.92 -1.78
N THR A 41 -5.49 -3.70 -0.82
CA THR A 41 -6.32 -4.31 0.23
C THR A 41 -6.88 -3.24 1.18
N SER A 42 -6.10 -2.23 1.58
CA SER A 42 -6.61 -1.13 2.41
C SER A 42 -7.65 -0.29 1.67
N LEU A 43 -7.44 0.01 0.39
CA LEU A 43 -8.39 0.76 -0.43
C LEU A 43 -9.71 0.01 -0.60
N LYS A 44 -9.66 -1.32 -0.84
CA LYS A 44 -10.86 -2.15 -0.87
C LYS A 44 -11.63 -2.13 0.45
N ARG A 45 -10.92 -2.16 1.59
CA ARG A 45 -11.54 -2.08 2.92
C ARG A 45 -12.16 -0.71 3.17
N LYS A 46 -11.47 0.37 2.78
CA LYS A 46 -11.99 1.74 2.88
C LYS A 46 -13.27 1.90 2.07
N LYS A 47 -13.31 1.40 0.83
CA LYS A 47 -14.52 1.38 -0.01
C LYS A 47 -15.71 0.70 0.69
N LEU A 48 -15.48 -0.46 1.31
CA LEU A 48 -16.53 -1.20 2.02
C LEU A 48 -17.07 -0.42 3.23
N LEU A 49 -16.21 0.26 3.97
CA LEU A 49 -16.63 1.09 5.11
C LEU A 49 -17.50 2.26 4.66
N ILE A 50 -17.13 2.95 3.59
CA ILE A 50 -17.93 4.07 3.09
C ILE A 50 -19.31 3.58 2.59
N TYR A 51 -19.39 2.42 1.93
CA TYR A 51 -20.69 1.82 1.59
C TYR A 51 -21.54 1.48 2.81
N ARG A 52 -20.91 1.07 3.91
CA ARG A 52 -21.64 0.87 5.17
C ARG A 52 -22.15 2.19 5.74
N GLN A 53 -21.33 3.24 5.72
CA GLN A 53 -21.74 4.57 6.18
C GLN A 53 -22.88 5.14 5.33
N ILE A 54 -22.88 4.92 4.01
CA ILE A 54 -24.01 5.32 3.15
C ILE A 54 -25.30 4.61 3.60
N LYS A 55 -25.21 3.32 3.90
CA LYS A 55 -26.36 2.54 4.39
C LYS A 55 -26.83 3.01 5.78
N GLU A 56 -25.90 3.33 6.67
CA GLU A 56 -26.21 3.88 8.00
C GLU A 56 -26.90 5.25 7.87
N LEU A 57 -26.40 6.12 6.99
CA LEU A 57 -27.01 7.41 6.69
C LEU A 57 -28.42 7.27 6.09
N GLU A 58 -28.62 6.31 5.18
CA GLU A 58 -29.95 5.98 4.64
C GLU A 58 -30.89 5.48 5.75
N MET A 59 -30.40 4.63 6.65
CA MET A 59 -31.18 4.16 7.80
C MET A 59 -31.52 5.30 8.77
N GLU A 60 -30.60 6.21 9.05
CA GLU A 60 -30.83 7.38 9.91
C GLU A 60 -31.87 8.34 9.32
N PHE A 61 -31.90 8.48 7.99
CA PHE A 61 -32.93 9.23 7.29
C PHE A 61 -34.29 8.53 7.36
N ASP A 62 -34.33 7.22 7.11
CA ASP A 62 -35.56 6.41 7.13
C ASP A 62 -36.25 6.41 8.51
N ILE A 63 -35.47 6.45 9.60
CA ILE A 63 -36.01 6.55 10.97
C ILE A 63 -36.34 8.01 11.39
N GLY A 64 -36.11 8.98 10.51
CA GLY A 64 -36.38 10.41 10.77
C GLY A 64 -35.39 11.08 11.73
N ASN A 65 -34.20 10.51 11.93
CA ASN A 65 -33.18 11.07 12.83
C ASN A 65 -32.41 12.24 12.18
N ILE A 66 -32.34 12.28 10.85
CA ILE A 66 -31.72 13.35 10.08
C ILE A 66 -32.71 13.92 9.06
N ASN A 67 -32.58 15.21 8.72
CA ASN A 67 -33.42 15.86 7.73
C ASN A 67 -32.92 15.60 6.29
N GLU A 68 -33.73 15.96 5.30
CA GLU A 68 -33.41 15.73 3.87
C GLU A 68 -32.15 16.48 3.41
N GLN A 69 -31.90 17.67 3.96
CA GLN A 69 -30.72 18.47 3.61
C GLN A 69 -29.43 17.82 4.13
N ASP A 70 -29.44 17.33 5.37
CA ASP A 70 -28.33 16.62 6.00
C ASP A 70 -28.09 15.26 5.34
N PHE A 71 -29.16 14.55 4.97
CA PHE A 71 -29.08 13.32 4.20
C PHE A 71 -28.45 13.56 2.81
N SER A 72 -28.93 14.57 2.08
CA SER A 72 -28.45 14.88 0.73
C SER A 72 -26.98 15.29 0.73
N SER A 73 -26.58 16.16 1.66
CA SER A 73 -25.20 16.61 1.82
C SER A 73 -24.28 15.46 2.23
N GLY A 74 -24.63 14.70 3.28
CA GLY A 74 -23.86 13.54 3.73
C GLY A 74 -23.69 12.48 2.65
N ARG A 75 -24.75 12.20 1.88
CA ARG A 75 -24.71 11.23 0.78
C ARG A 75 -23.82 11.72 -0.37
N ALA A 76 -23.81 13.02 -0.66
CA ALA A 76 -22.93 13.59 -1.67
C ALA A 76 -21.45 13.48 -1.25
N ASP A 77 -21.14 13.76 0.01
CA ASP A 77 -19.78 13.66 0.54
C ASP A 77 -19.26 12.22 0.55
N LEU A 78 -20.06 11.26 1.03
CA LEU A 78 -19.68 9.85 1.04
C LEU A 78 -19.50 9.29 -0.39
N LYS A 79 -20.32 9.74 -1.35
CA LYS A 79 -20.15 9.38 -2.76
C LYS A 79 -18.85 9.94 -3.34
N ARG A 80 -18.52 11.21 -3.03
CA ARG A 80 -17.25 11.82 -3.44
C ARG A 80 -16.06 11.05 -2.88
N GLU A 81 -16.10 10.68 -1.60
CA GLU A 81 -15.02 9.91 -0.97
C GLU A 81 -14.86 8.52 -1.62
N VAL A 82 -15.95 7.82 -1.93
CA VAL A 82 -15.90 6.55 -2.68
C VAL A 82 -15.29 6.74 -4.08
N SER A 83 -15.65 7.82 -4.78
CA SER A 83 -15.10 8.13 -6.10
C SER A 83 -13.60 8.35 -6.05
N GLU A 84 -13.09 9.05 -5.03
CA GLU A 84 -11.65 9.22 -4.81
C GLU A 84 -10.95 7.87 -4.56
N VAL A 85 -11.53 7.00 -3.73
CA VAL A 85 -10.99 5.65 -3.46
C VAL A 85 -11.01 4.77 -4.71
N ILE A 86 -12.06 4.85 -5.54
CA ILE A 86 -12.14 4.11 -6.80
C ILE A 86 -11.12 4.64 -7.81
N ALA A 87 -10.93 5.96 -7.88
CA ALA A 87 -9.92 6.55 -8.75
C ALA A 87 -8.51 6.07 -8.38
N GLN A 88 -8.19 6.02 -7.08
CA GLN A 88 -6.93 5.46 -6.59
C GLN A 88 -6.78 3.97 -6.94
N LEU A 89 -7.84 3.17 -6.76
CA LEU A 89 -7.84 1.76 -7.16
C LEU A 89 -7.64 1.54 -8.67
N ASN A 90 -8.16 2.43 -9.51
CA ASN A 90 -8.03 2.34 -10.97
C ASN A 90 -6.69 2.88 -11.49
N SER A 91 -5.98 3.69 -10.68
CA SER A 91 -4.65 4.24 -11.01
C SER A 91 -3.48 3.33 -10.62
N LEU A 92 -3.76 2.25 -9.89
CA LEU A 92 -2.81 1.20 -9.46
C LEU A 92 -2.69 0.08 -10.50
#